data_AF-A0A7L1Z7L9-F1
#
_entry.id   AF-A0A7L1Z7L9-F1
#
_cell.length_a   1.000
_cell.length_b   1.000
_cell.length_c   1.000
_cell.angle_alpha   90.00
_cell.angle_beta   90.00
_cell.angle_gamma   90.00
#
_symmetry.space_group_name_H-M   'P 1'
#
loop_
_entity.id
_entity.type
_entity.pdbx_description
1 polymer ?
#
loop_
_entity_poly.entity_id
_entity_poly.type
_entity_poly.pdbx_seq_one_letter_code
_entity_poly.pdbx_strand_id
1 'polypeptide(L)'
;LHARYVLNLLHETRKHLKQLPNISHVSTCYSEEVTVCGDLHGQLDDLFLIFYKNGLPSPSKSYVFNGDFVDRGKQSLEILVILFTFLLIYPKEVHLNRGNHEDHMVNLRYGFTKEVMQKYKVHGKKILKMFQNVF
;
A
#
# COMPACT_ATOMS: atom_id res chain seq x y z
N LEU A 1 -3.23 -10.81 10.29
CA LEU A 1 -3.21 -11.73 9.13
C LEU A 1 -2.07 -12.75 9.34
N HIS A 2 -2.23 -14.02 8.97
CA HIS A 2 -1.12 -14.99 9.12
C HIS A 2 0.06 -14.64 8.19
N ALA A 3 1.31 -14.84 8.63
CA ALA A 3 2.52 -14.43 7.90
C ALA A 3 2.58 -14.96 6.45
N ARG A 4 2.13 -16.20 6.24
CA ARG A 4 2.01 -16.82 4.91
C ARG A 4 1.19 -15.96 3.94
N TYR A 5 0.06 -15.42 4.38
CA TYR A 5 -0.82 -14.62 3.53
C TYR A 5 -0.24 -13.23 3.26
N VAL A 6 0.42 -12.62 4.24
CA VAL A 6 1.16 -11.35 4.02
C VAL A 6 2.24 -11.54 2.95
N LEU A 7 3.03 -12.62 3.05
CA LEU A 7 4.10 -12.91 2.09
C LEU A 7 3.55 -13.19 0.68
N ASN A 8 2.43 -13.91 0.58
CA ASN A 8 1.76 -14.17 -0.70
C ASN A 8 1.23 -12.86 -1.31
N LEU A 9 0.61 -12.01 -0.50
CA LEU A 9 0.11 -10.71 -0.96
C LEU A 9 1.25 -9.87 -1.54
N LEU A 10 2.35 -9.70 -0.78
CA LEU A 10 3.52 -8.97 -1.26
C LEU A 10 4.12 -9.56 -2.55
N HIS A 11 4.11 -10.88 -2.68
CA HIS A 11 4.59 -11.55 -3.89
C HIS A 11 3.74 -11.23 -5.11
N GLU A 12 2.41 -11.36 -5.01
CA GLU A 12 1.50 -11.06 -6.11
C GLU A 12 1.50 -9.57 -6.45
N THR A 13 1.54 -8.68 -5.45
CA THR A 13 1.67 -7.23 -5.66
C THR A 13 2.94 -6.89 -6.44
N ARG A 14 4.09 -7.43 -6.03
CA ARG A 14 5.36 -7.25 -6.76
C ARG A 14 5.25 -7.72 -8.21
N LYS A 15 4.67 -8.90 -8.42
CA LYS A 15 4.51 -9.48 -9.76
C LYS A 15 3.65 -8.59 -10.65
N HIS A 16 2.57 -8.04 -10.10
CA HIS A 16 1.68 -7.12 -10.79
C HIS A 16 2.38 -5.79 -11.12
N LEU A 17 2.94 -5.10 -10.12
CA LEU A 17 3.60 -3.80 -10.31
C LEU A 17 4.78 -3.87 -11.28
N LYS A 18 5.53 -4.97 -11.31
CA LYS A 18 6.65 -5.18 -12.26
C LYS A 18 6.22 -5.18 -13.74
N GLN A 19 4.94 -5.42 -14.02
CA GLN A 19 4.41 -5.42 -15.39
C GLN A 19 3.96 -4.01 -15.83
N LEU A 20 3.86 -3.06 -14.90
CA LEU A 20 3.38 -1.71 -15.17
C LEU A 20 4.54 -0.78 -15.59
N PRO A 21 4.26 0.26 -16.40
CA PRO A 21 5.23 1.30 -16.69
C PRO A 21 5.48 2.19 -15.46
N ASN A 22 6.60 2.91 -15.47
CA ASN A 22 6.93 3.88 -14.41
C ASN A 22 5.94 5.06 -14.34
N ILE A 23 5.26 5.36 -15.45
CA ILE A 23 4.25 6.43 -15.54
C ILE A 23 2.91 5.77 -15.87
N SER A 24 1.97 5.88 -14.93
CA SER A 24 0.60 5.40 -15.11
C SER A 24 -0.30 6.52 -15.63
N HIS A 25 -1.15 6.21 -16.61
CA HIS A 25 -2.17 7.12 -17.10
C HIS A 25 -3.52 6.73 -16.51
N VAL A 26 -4.11 7.63 -15.73
CA VAL A 26 -5.43 7.45 -15.12
C VAL A 26 -6.44 8.27 -15.92
N SER A 27 -7.57 7.67 -16.26
CA SER A 27 -8.64 8.34 -17.01
C SER A 27 -9.93 8.39 -16.19
N THR A 28 -10.59 9.54 -16.23
CA THR A 28 -11.90 9.76 -15.59
C THR A 28 -13.07 9.29 -16.46
N CYS A 29 -12.85 8.83 -17.69
CA CYS A 29 -13.94 8.52 -18.62
C CYS A 29 -14.84 7.37 -18.15
N TYR A 30 -14.36 6.49 -17.27
CA TYR A 30 -15.13 5.35 -16.74
C TYR A 30 -15.68 5.57 -15.34
N SER A 31 -15.03 6.41 -14.51
CA SER A 31 -15.40 6.62 -13.10
C SER A 31 -15.97 8.00 -12.77
N GLU A 32 -16.07 8.90 -13.76
CA GLU A 32 -16.44 10.33 -13.65
C GLU A 32 -15.45 11.17 -12.82
N GLU A 33 -14.98 10.65 -11.69
CA GLU A 33 -14.05 11.26 -10.76
C GLU A 33 -12.90 10.31 -10.37
N VAL A 34 -11.79 10.87 -9.87
CA VAL A 34 -10.66 10.14 -9.30
C VAL A 34 -10.32 10.76 -7.96
N THR A 35 -10.26 9.95 -6.91
CA THR A 35 -9.83 10.39 -5.58
C THR A 35 -8.31 10.29 -5.47
N VAL A 36 -7.64 11.42 -5.22
CA VAL A 36 -6.19 11.44 -4.98
C VAL A 36 -5.93 11.56 -3.48
N CYS A 37 -5.16 10.63 -2.94
CA CYS A 37 -4.79 10.56 -1.53
C CYS A 37 -3.29 10.83 -1.37
N GLY A 38 -2.93 11.69 -0.43
CA GLY A 38 -1.55 11.90 -0.01
C GLY A 38 -1.12 10.90 1.07
N ASP A 39 -0.17 11.34 1.89
CA ASP A 39 0.51 10.55 2.91
C ASP A 39 -0.47 9.94 3.92
N LEU A 40 -0.22 8.69 4.29
CA LEU A 40 -1.00 7.97 5.32
C LEU A 40 -0.18 7.67 6.58
N HIS A 41 1.14 7.50 6.44
CA HIS A 41 2.08 7.39 7.57
C HIS A 41 1.60 6.46 8.69
N GLY A 42 1.13 5.27 8.35
CA GLY A 42 0.70 4.29 9.34
C GLY A 42 -0.53 4.68 10.19
N GLN A 43 -1.33 5.67 9.75
CA GLN A 43 -2.58 6.12 10.38
C GLN A 43 -3.80 5.44 9.74
N LEU A 44 -4.15 4.26 10.22
CA LEU A 44 -5.22 3.46 9.60
C LEU A 44 -6.60 4.12 9.67
N ASP A 45 -6.88 4.87 10.75
CA ASP A 45 -8.15 5.55 10.93
C ASP A 45 -8.39 6.61 9.84
N ASP A 46 -7.32 7.26 9.35
CA ASP A 46 -7.40 8.23 8.25
C ASP A 46 -7.74 7.53 6.93
N LEU A 47 -7.16 6.35 6.68
CA LEU A 47 -7.52 5.53 5.52
C LEU A 47 -9.01 5.12 5.56
N PHE A 48 -9.51 4.71 6.74
CA PHE A 48 -10.93 4.40 6.89
C PHE A 48 -11.81 5.63 6.75
N LEU A 49 -11.38 6.79 7.21
CA LEU A 49 -12.11 8.05 7.02
C LEU A 49 -12.21 8.43 5.54
N ILE A 50 -11.11 8.27 4.78
CA ILE A 50 -11.10 8.47 3.32
C ILE A 50 -12.13 7.57 2.66
N PHE A 51 -12.15 6.28 3.01
CA PHE A 51 -13.12 5.33 2.45
C PHE A 51 -14.55 5.59 2.90
N TYR A 52 -14.75 6.04 4.14
CA TYR A 52 -16.07 6.41 4.61
C TYR A 52 -16.65 7.61 3.84
N LYS A 53 -15.81 8.62 3.55
CA LYS A 53 -16.24 9.83 2.83
C LYS A 53 -16.43 9.61 1.33
N ASN A 54 -15.49 8.91 0.70
CA ASN A 54 -15.43 8.80 -0.76
C ASN A 54 -15.97 7.44 -1.28
N GLY A 55 -16.19 6.47 -0.39
CA GLY A 55 -16.54 5.09 -0.70
C GLY A 55 -15.33 4.16 -0.74
N LEU A 56 -15.58 2.86 -0.91
CA LEU A 56 -14.52 1.90 -1.16
C LEU A 56 -14.15 1.88 -2.65
N PRO A 57 -12.92 1.48 -3.00
CA PRO A 57 -12.54 1.23 -4.38
C PRO A 57 -13.49 0.25 -5.07
N SER A 58 -13.88 0.58 -6.30
CA SER A 58 -14.80 -0.19 -7.12
C SER A 58 -14.62 0.21 -8.60
N PRO A 59 -15.24 -0.50 -9.57
CA PRO A 59 -15.19 -0.11 -10.99
C PRO A 59 -15.68 1.32 -11.28
N SER A 60 -16.45 1.92 -10.37
CA SER A 60 -16.93 3.30 -10.47
C SER A 60 -16.20 4.29 -9.56
N LYS A 61 -15.21 3.83 -8.77
CA LYS A 61 -14.49 4.65 -7.78
C LYS A 61 -12.99 4.40 -7.85
N SER A 62 -12.33 5.28 -8.60
CA SER A 62 -10.88 5.22 -8.83
C SER A 62 -10.10 6.01 -7.77
N TYR A 63 -8.95 5.47 -7.36
CA TYR A 63 -8.06 6.01 -6.35
C TYR A 63 -6.61 6.08 -6.83
N VAL A 64 -5.94 7.19 -6.52
CA VAL A 64 -4.49 7.33 -6.63
C VAL A 64 -3.93 7.61 -5.25
N PHE A 65 -3.14 6.70 -4.69
CA PHE A 65 -2.43 6.92 -3.43
C PHE A 65 -0.98 7.31 -3.71
N ASN A 66 -0.58 8.51 -3.30
CA ASN A 66 0.66 9.14 -3.74
C ASN A 66 1.88 8.88 -2.82
N GLY A 67 2.04 7.65 -2.36
CA GLY A 67 3.17 7.24 -1.53
C GLY A 67 3.00 7.53 -0.04
N ASP A 68 4.06 7.27 0.71
CA ASP A 68 4.18 7.54 2.15
C ASP A 68 3.09 6.85 2.98
N PHE A 69 2.96 5.55 2.73
CA PHE A 69 1.98 4.68 3.40
C PHE A 69 2.45 4.26 4.79
N VAL A 70 3.76 4.13 4.95
CA VAL A 70 4.41 3.53 6.12
C VAL A 70 5.15 4.56 6.98
N ASP A 71 5.68 4.07 8.11
CA ASP A 71 6.41 4.83 9.12
C ASP A 71 5.56 5.86 9.88
N ARG A 72 6.15 6.46 10.94
CA ARG A 72 5.53 7.44 11.87
C ARG A 72 4.40 6.86 12.74
N GLY A 73 3.38 6.28 12.11
CA GLY A 73 2.26 5.59 12.75
C GLY A 73 2.59 4.16 13.16
N LYS A 74 1.58 3.45 13.67
CA LYS A 74 1.71 2.09 14.23
C LYS A 74 0.98 1.01 13.40
N GLN A 75 0.26 1.43 12.37
CA GLN A 75 -0.61 0.57 11.56
C GLN A 75 -0.20 0.56 10.08
N SER A 76 1.09 0.73 9.81
CA SER A 76 1.65 0.77 8.46
C SER A 76 1.38 -0.52 7.70
N LEU A 77 1.57 -1.67 8.36
CA LEU A 77 1.39 -2.96 7.72
C LEU A 77 -0.07 -3.24 7.37
N GLU A 78 -1.01 -2.81 8.22
CA GLU A 78 -2.44 -2.93 7.96
C GLU A 78 -2.84 -2.08 6.75
N ILE A 79 -2.35 -0.85 6.65
CA ILE A 79 -2.54 0.02 5.48
C ILE A 79 -2.02 -0.68 4.22
N LEU A 80 -0.77 -1.17 4.22
CA LEU A 80 -0.21 -1.87 3.07
C LEU A 80 -1.05 -3.09 2.65
N VAL A 81 -1.50 -3.90 3.61
CA VAL A 81 -2.35 -5.06 3.32
C VAL A 81 -3.63 -4.63 2.62
N ILE A 82 -4.28 -3.57 3.09
CA ILE A 82 -5.52 -3.06 2.50
C ILE A 82 -5.28 -2.50 1.10
N LEU A 83 -4.29 -1.61 0.94
CA LEU A 83 -3.97 -0.98 -0.35
C LEU A 83 -3.55 -2.01 -1.40
N PHE A 84 -2.69 -2.95 -1.04
CA PHE A 84 -2.24 -4.02 -1.96
C PHE A 84 -3.37 -4.98 -2.32
N THR A 85 -4.30 -5.25 -1.39
CA THR A 85 -5.48 -6.06 -1.71
C THR A 85 -6.37 -5.34 -2.72
N PHE A 86 -6.64 -4.04 -2.50
CA PHE A 86 -7.45 -3.25 -3.44
C PHE A 86 -6.78 -3.09 -4.80
N LEU A 87 -5.46 -2.87 -4.85
CA LEU A 87 -4.70 -2.86 -6.10
C LEU A 87 -4.86 -4.17 -6.89
N LEU A 88 -4.82 -5.33 -6.23
CA LEU A 88 -4.94 -6.62 -6.92
C LEU A 88 -6.39 -6.95 -7.33
N ILE A 89 -7.39 -6.46 -6.60
CA ILE A 89 -8.81 -6.67 -6.91
C ILE A 89 -9.28 -5.71 -8.01
N TYR A 90 -8.84 -4.44 -7.96
CA TYR A 90 -9.23 -3.36 -8.87
C TYR A 90 -8.00 -2.72 -9.52
N PRO A 91 -7.22 -3.47 -10.32
CA PRO A 91 -5.94 -3.01 -10.86
C PRO A 91 -6.05 -1.87 -11.89
N LYS A 92 -7.27 -1.58 -12.37
CA LYS A 92 -7.51 -0.46 -13.30
C LYS A 92 -7.93 0.81 -12.57
N GLU A 93 -8.45 0.68 -11.36
CA GLU A 93 -9.06 1.77 -10.59
C GLU A 93 -8.18 2.20 -9.41
N VAL A 94 -7.28 1.33 -8.91
CA VAL A 94 -6.41 1.63 -7.76
C VAL A 94 -4.97 1.73 -8.23
N HIS A 95 -4.37 2.90 -8.01
CA HIS A 95 -2.99 3.20 -8.40
C HIS A 95 -2.19 3.60 -7.17
N LEU A 96 -1.00 3.03 -7.02
CA LEU A 96 -0.08 3.31 -5.91
C LEU A 96 1.22 3.87 -6.47
N ASN A 97 1.57 5.09 -6.07
CA ASN A 97 2.90 5.65 -6.34
C ASN A 97 3.84 5.33 -5.18
N ARG A 98 5.14 5.30 -5.47
CA ARG A 98 6.18 5.14 -4.47
C ARG A 98 6.48 6.50 -3.83
N GLY A 99 6.37 6.61 -2.51
CA GLY A 99 6.88 7.73 -1.73
C GLY A 99 8.31 7.50 -1.27
N ASN A 100 8.88 8.46 -0.55
CA ASN A 100 10.25 8.32 -0.02
C ASN A 100 10.27 7.38 1.20
N HIS A 101 9.14 7.19 1.88
CA HIS A 101 9.01 6.25 2.99
C HIS A 101 8.90 4.79 2.54
N GLU A 102 8.66 4.49 1.27
CA GLU A 102 8.76 3.14 0.70
C GLU A 102 10.24 2.78 0.36
N ASP A 103 11.14 3.09 1.29
CA ASP A 103 12.58 2.78 1.21
C ASP A 103 13.09 2.13 2.49
N HIS A 104 14.00 1.17 2.34
CA HIS A 104 14.54 0.41 3.46
C HIS A 104 15.24 1.29 4.51
N MET A 105 16.06 2.24 4.07
CA MET A 105 16.86 3.07 4.97
C MET A 105 15.96 4.00 5.79
N VAL A 106 14.88 4.47 5.18
CA VAL A 106 13.86 5.28 5.86
C VAL A 106 13.09 4.41 6.86
N ASN A 107 12.65 3.22 6.47
CA ASN A 107 11.91 2.30 7.35
C ASN A 107 12.70 1.83 8.58
N LEU A 108 14.03 1.75 8.46
CA LEU A 108 14.91 1.43 9.60
C LEU A 108 14.89 2.54 10.65
N ARG A 109 14.77 3.79 10.23
CA ARG A 109 14.83 4.97 11.08
C ARG A 109 13.46 5.37 11.63
N TYR A 110 12.39 5.26 10.84
CA TYR A 110 11.11 5.89 11.16
C TYR A 110 9.99 4.94 11.62
N GLY A 111 10.31 3.66 11.85
CA GLY A 111 9.52 2.78 12.70
C GLY A 111 8.92 1.55 12.02
N PHE A 112 8.80 1.52 10.70
CA PHE A 112 8.16 0.41 10.00
C PHE A 112 8.91 -0.92 10.19
N THR A 113 10.25 -0.90 10.17
CA THR A 113 11.05 -2.10 10.48
C THR A 113 10.72 -2.65 11.86
N LYS A 114 10.64 -1.77 12.87
CA LYS A 114 10.33 -2.16 14.25
C LYS A 114 8.92 -2.72 14.35
N GLU A 115 7.95 -2.08 13.71
CA GLU A 115 6.55 -2.52 13.65
C GLU A 115 6.44 -3.96 13.13
N VAL A 116 7.02 -4.25 11.96
CA VAL A 116 6.94 -5.57 11.32
C VAL A 116 7.66 -6.64 12.16
N MET A 117 8.82 -6.31 12.73
CA MET A 117 9.57 -7.23 13.60
C MET A 117 8.80 -7.57 14.88
N GLN A 118 8.08 -6.60 15.46
CA GLN A 118 7.23 -6.83 16.63
C GLN A 118 6.01 -7.69 16.30
N LYS A 119 5.32 -7.40 15.19
CA LYS A 119 4.08 -8.10 14.80
C LYS A 119 4.32 -9.54 14.32
N TYR A 120 5.39 -9.80 13.57
CA TYR A 120 5.62 -11.09 12.91
C TYR A 120 6.86 -11.86 13.39
N LYS A 121 7.61 -11.32 14.35
CA LYS A 121 8.75 -11.96 15.04
C LYS A 121 9.67 -12.73 14.07
N VAL A 122 9.57 -14.06 14.06
CA VAL A 122 10.37 -14.98 13.23
C VAL A 122 10.27 -14.64 11.73
N HIS A 123 9.11 -14.19 11.25
CA HIS A 123 8.88 -13.89 9.84
C HIS A 123 9.14 -12.42 9.46
N GLY A 124 9.39 -11.53 10.44
CA GLY A 124 9.50 -10.10 10.20
C GLY A 124 10.59 -9.74 9.19
N LYS A 125 11.78 -10.33 9.31
CA LYS A 125 12.89 -10.12 8.36
C LYS A 125 12.53 -10.52 6.92
N LYS A 126 11.77 -11.62 6.76
CA LYS A 126 11.34 -12.13 5.45
C LYS A 126 10.29 -11.21 4.83
N ILE A 127 9.35 -10.71 5.64
CA ILE A 127 8.34 -9.74 5.20
C ILE A 127 9.00 -8.44 4.75
N LEU A 128 9.91 -7.87 5.55
CA LEU A 128 10.63 -6.65 5.21
C LEU A 128 11.44 -6.81 3.92
N LYS A 129 12.18 -7.90 3.77
CA LYS A 129 12.92 -8.19 2.53
C LYS A 129 11.98 -8.32 1.33
N MET A 130 10.81 -8.93 1.49
CA MET A 130 9.85 -9.02 0.38
C MET A 130 9.27 -7.64 0.04
N PHE A 131 8.90 -6.84 1.05
CA PHE A 131 8.38 -5.49 0.87
C PHE A 131 9.37 -4.59 0.11
N GLN A 132 10.66 -4.64 0.45
CA GLN A 132 11.72 -3.93 -0.27
C GLN A 132 11.82 -4.28 -1.76
N ASN A 133 11.30 -5.44 -2.17
CA ASN A 133 11.31 -5.87 -3.57
C ASN A 133 10.00 -5.54 -4.31
N VAL A 134 9.01 -4.96 -3.62
CA VAL A 134 7.75 -4.52 -4.22
C VAL A 134 7.93 -3.20 -4.97
N PHE A 135 8.67 -2.26 -4.37
CA PHE A 135 9.02 -0.94 -4.91
C PHE A 135 10.48 -0.85 -5.30
#